data_AF-A0A950N645-F1
#
_entry.id   AF-A0A950N645-F1
#
_cell.length_a   1.000
_cell.length_b   1.000
_cell.length_c   1.000
_cell.angle_alpha   90.00
_cell.angle_beta   90.00
_cell.angle_gamma   90.00
#
_symmetry.space_group_name_H-M   'P 1'
#
loop_
_entity.id
_entity.type
_entity.pdbx_description
1 polymer ?
#
loop_
_entity_poly.entity_id
_entity_poly.type
_entity_poly.pdbx_seq_one_letter_code
_entity_poly.pdbx_strand_id
1 'polypeptide(L)'
;MSTGGNLEAARLGNAPRILAIGQSHLAALIRAHQLNNNQPANLTFLMLKQTAFQPRIQDGVLNVELAAAIDNAAPDVTIAAIAGNEHSVLGLTNHPQPFDFVLPQEPELPLARDAEILPSGIVAAWMRQRLAERSFPLMRLIRAQLRGPIWALEPPPPQPDEEHIRSYAEPVFQDLISRRGIAPRTFRYKLWRLQSLLLKEFYAASGIGFIPVPDGCQDENGMLAKDYWGSDATHANASFGRLILGVITGLLASGADS
;
A
#
# COMPACT_ATOMS: atom_id res chain seq x y z
N MET A 1 -46.95 18.73 -31.01
CA MET A 1 -45.70 19.42 -30.63
C MET A 1 -45.46 19.13 -29.16
N SER A 2 -45.06 17.91 -28.80
CA SER A 2 -43.67 17.39 -28.71
C SER A 2 -42.79 18.24 -27.77
N THR A 3 -42.71 17.83 -26.51
CA THR A 3 -41.53 17.23 -25.84
C THR A 3 -40.42 18.22 -25.50
N GLY A 4 -40.52 18.84 -24.32
CA GLY A 4 -39.46 19.65 -23.71
C GLY A 4 -39.20 19.29 -22.25
N GLY A 5 -39.46 18.05 -21.84
CA GLY A 5 -39.18 17.56 -20.49
C GLY A 5 -38.48 16.21 -20.56
N ASN A 6 -37.50 16.01 -19.69
CA ASN A 6 -36.75 14.75 -19.44
C ASN A 6 -35.56 14.42 -20.36
N LEU A 7 -34.56 15.28 -20.44
CA LEU A 7 -33.20 14.83 -20.82
C LEU A 7 -32.10 15.11 -19.78
N GLU A 8 -32.36 15.88 -18.72
CA GLU A 8 -31.35 16.14 -17.67
C GLU A 8 -31.56 15.34 -16.37
N ALA A 9 -32.66 14.61 -16.21
CA ALA A 9 -32.96 13.89 -14.96
C ALA A 9 -32.62 12.38 -14.98
N ALA A 10 -31.97 11.87 -16.04
CA ALA A 10 -31.79 10.43 -16.26
C ALA A 10 -30.33 9.95 -16.32
N ARG A 11 -29.36 10.68 -15.73
CA ARG A 11 -27.93 10.29 -15.73
C ARG A 11 -27.22 10.28 -14.38
N LEU A 12 -27.91 10.46 -13.27
CA LEU A 12 -27.32 10.14 -11.96
C LEU A 12 -27.57 8.66 -11.67
N GLY A 13 -26.84 7.79 -12.35
CA GLY A 13 -26.67 6.41 -11.88
C GLY A 13 -26.18 6.44 -10.43
N ASN A 14 -26.62 5.48 -9.61
CA ASN A 14 -26.16 5.38 -8.23
C ASN A 14 -24.62 5.48 -8.18
N ALA A 15 -24.08 6.28 -7.27
CA ALA A 15 -22.63 6.42 -7.09
C ALA A 15 -21.98 5.03 -6.94
N PRO A 16 -20.80 4.79 -7.54
CA PRO A 16 -20.18 3.46 -7.55
C PRO A 16 -19.89 3.00 -6.12
N ARG A 17 -20.14 1.72 -5.83
CA ARG A 17 -19.77 1.06 -4.57
C ARG A 17 -18.29 0.73 -4.61
N ILE A 18 -17.56 1.25 -3.64
CA ILE A 18 -16.11 1.13 -3.56
C ILE A 18 -15.78 0.24 -2.36
N LEU A 19 -14.99 -0.80 -2.59
CA LEU A 19 -14.40 -1.60 -1.51
C LEU A 19 -12.94 -1.21 -1.35
N ALA A 20 -12.56 -0.69 -0.19
CA ALA A 20 -11.16 -0.58 0.20
C ALA A 20 -10.76 -1.76 1.11
N ILE A 21 -9.86 -2.60 0.63
CA ILE A 21 -9.43 -3.84 1.30
C ILE A 21 -7.92 -3.84 1.54
N GLY A 22 -7.47 -4.21 2.74
CA GLY A 22 -6.04 -4.11 3.02
C GLY A 22 -5.62 -4.41 4.44
N GLN A 23 -4.33 -4.23 4.69
CA GLN A 23 -3.71 -4.45 5.99
C GLN A 23 -3.57 -3.11 6.74
N SER A 24 -2.54 -2.98 7.58
CA SER A 24 -2.35 -1.83 8.46
C SER A 24 -2.31 -0.47 7.74
N HIS A 25 -1.78 -0.41 6.52
CA HIS A 25 -1.71 0.81 5.70
C HIS A 25 -3.10 1.36 5.30
N LEU A 26 -4.14 0.52 5.31
CA LEU A 26 -5.52 0.97 5.11
C LEU A 26 -6.00 1.88 6.25
N ALA A 27 -5.37 1.85 7.43
CA ALA A 27 -5.77 2.66 8.58
C ALA A 27 -5.64 4.17 8.32
N ALA A 28 -4.66 4.61 7.54
CA ALA A 28 -4.54 6.02 7.13
C ALA A 28 -5.78 6.47 6.35
N LEU A 29 -6.25 5.63 5.43
CA LEU A 29 -7.43 5.89 4.61
C LEU A 29 -8.72 5.92 5.44
N ILE A 30 -8.87 4.96 6.38
CA ILE A 30 -10.02 4.91 7.29
C ILE A 30 -10.08 6.17 8.16
N ARG A 31 -8.95 6.56 8.78
CA ARG A 31 -8.89 7.77 9.60
C ARG A 31 -9.20 9.01 8.79
N ALA A 32 -8.67 9.11 7.57
CA ALA A 32 -8.96 10.24 6.68
C ALA A 32 -10.44 10.31 6.29
N HIS A 33 -11.08 9.16 6.04
CA HIS A 33 -12.51 9.09 5.72
C HIS A 33 -13.37 9.50 6.92
N GLN A 34 -13.05 9.03 8.12
CA GLN A 34 -13.77 9.38 9.36
C GLN A 34 -13.70 10.88 9.70
N LEU A 35 -12.64 11.57 9.29
CA LEU A 35 -12.43 12.99 9.58
C LEU A 35 -13.07 13.95 8.56
N ASN A 36 -13.58 13.44 7.43
CA ASN A 36 -14.03 14.27 6.31
C ASN A 36 -15.45 13.91 5.85
N ASN A 37 -16.36 14.88 5.87
CA ASN A 37 -17.75 14.70 5.43
C ASN A 37 -17.93 14.72 3.89
N ASN A 38 -16.91 15.11 3.11
CA ASN A 38 -16.97 15.24 1.64
C ASN A 38 -16.36 14.04 0.89
N GLN A 39 -16.45 12.84 1.47
CA GLN A 39 -15.84 11.63 0.94
C GLN A 39 -16.84 10.82 0.11
N PRO A 40 -16.38 9.90 -0.77
CA PRO A 40 -17.31 9.11 -1.56
C PRO A 40 -18.28 8.37 -0.64
N ALA A 41 -19.58 8.61 -0.83
CA ALA A 41 -20.63 8.15 0.08
C ALA A 41 -20.74 6.62 0.18
N ASN A 42 -20.16 5.89 -0.79
CA ASN A 42 -20.30 4.43 -0.94
C ASN A 42 -18.97 3.69 -0.76
N LEU A 43 -18.15 4.08 0.22
CA LEU A 43 -16.85 3.45 0.53
C LEU A 43 -16.95 2.48 1.72
N THR A 44 -16.74 1.19 1.46
CA THR A 44 -16.69 0.12 2.47
C THR A 44 -15.25 -0.27 2.75
N PHE A 45 -14.90 -0.51 4.02
CA PHE A 45 -13.55 -0.90 4.42
C PHE A 45 -13.49 -2.33 4.94
N LEU A 46 -12.60 -3.15 4.36
CA LEU A 46 -12.27 -4.49 4.86
C LEU A 46 -10.81 -4.55 5.34
N MET A 47 -10.66 -4.51 6.66
CA MET A 47 -9.36 -4.59 7.32
C MET A 47 -8.95 -6.06 7.52
N LEU A 48 -7.98 -6.54 6.76
CA LEU A 48 -7.48 -7.91 6.75
C LEU A 48 -6.75 -8.33 8.03
N LYS A 49 -6.74 -7.50 9.08
CA LYS A 49 -6.25 -7.86 10.42
C LYS A 49 -7.36 -8.31 11.37
N GLN A 50 -8.63 -8.17 10.97
CA GLN A 50 -9.76 -8.65 11.76
C GLN A 50 -9.65 -10.17 11.96
N THR A 51 -9.93 -10.63 13.18
CA THR A 51 -9.80 -12.04 13.57
C THR A 51 -10.64 -12.97 12.70
N ALA A 52 -11.84 -12.55 12.30
CA ALA A 52 -12.71 -13.33 11.42
C ALA A 52 -12.06 -13.68 10.07
N PHE A 53 -11.13 -12.86 9.59
CA PHE A 53 -10.42 -13.08 8.32
C PHE A 53 -9.08 -13.80 8.52
N GLN A 54 -8.81 -14.41 9.68
CA GLN A 54 -7.58 -15.14 9.97
C GLN A 54 -7.83 -16.65 10.11
N PRO A 55 -7.01 -17.50 9.45
CA PRO A 55 -6.02 -17.15 8.43
C PRO A 55 -6.72 -16.61 7.17
N ARG A 56 -6.05 -15.75 6.38
CA ARG A 56 -6.66 -15.11 5.19
C ARG A 56 -6.87 -16.08 4.03
N ILE A 57 -6.02 -17.11 3.98
CA ILE A 57 -6.07 -18.20 3.02
C ILE A 57 -6.16 -19.47 3.83
N GLN A 58 -7.12 -20.33 3.48
CA GLN A 58 -7.31 -21.64 4.08
C GLN A 58 -7.39 -22.66 2.95
N ASP A 59 -6.57 -23.70 3.00
CA ASP A 59 -6.55 -24.79 2.00
C ASP A 59 -6.47 -24.30 0.54
N GLY A 60 -5.71 -23.23 0.31
CA GLY A 60 -5.49 -22.64 -1.02
C GLY A 60 -6.60 -21.72 -1.54
N VAL A 61 -7.67 -21.50 -0.76
CA VAL A 61 -8.77 -20.58 -1.09
C VAL A 61 -8.85 -19.42 -0.09
N LEU A 62 -9.60 -18.36 -0.43
CA LEU A 62 -9.89 -17.31 0.55
C LEU A 62 -10.63 -17.89 1.75
N ASN A 63 -10.31 -17.37 2.93
CA ASN A 63 -11.14 -17.55 4.11
C ASN A 63 -12.61 -17.25 3.79
N VAL A 64 -13.52 -18.11 4.27
CA VAL A 64 -14.95 -18.05 3.92
C VAL A 64 -15.61 -16.74 4.36
N GLU A 65 -15.25 -16.22 5.53
CA GLU A 65 -15.78 -14.94 6.04
C GLU A 65 -15.24 -13.76 5.23
N LEU A 66 -13.98 -13.83 4.80
CA LEU A 66 -13.39 -12.82 3.92
C LEU A 66 -14.05 -12.84 2.54
N ALA A 67 -14.25 -14.02 1.96
CA ALA A 67 -14.92 -14.17 0.67
C ALA A 67 -16.37 -13.64 0.74
N ALA A 68 -17.11 -14.04 1.78
CA ALA A 68 -18.48 -13.56 2.01
C ALA A 68 -18.51 -12.03 2.22
N ALA A 69 -17.55 -11.46 2.96
CA ALA A 69 -17.47 -10.01 3.14
C ALA A 69 -17.20 -9.26 1.82
N ILE A 70 -16.38 -9.81 0.94
CA ILE A 70 -16.14 -9.26 -0.40
C ILE A 70 -17.41 -9.35 -1.25
N ASP A 71 -18.09 -10.50 -1.25
CA ASP A 71 -19.32 -10.72 -2.01
C ASP A 71 -20.45 -9.81 -1.53
N ASN A 72 -20.61 -9.66 -0.21
CA ASN A 72 -21.61 -8.79 0.40
C ASN A 72 -21.35 -7.31 0.12
N ALA A 73 -20.08 -6.89 0.05
CA ALA A 73 -19.73 -5.54 -0.37
C ALA A 73 -20.13 -5.27 -1.83
N ALA A 74 -20.15 -6.33 -2.65
CA ALA A 74 -20.51 -6.31 -4.07
C ALA A 74 -19.93 -5.09 -4.80
N PRO A 75 -18.62 -4.82 -4.73
CA PRO A 75 -18.06 -3.56 -5.21
C PRO A 75 -18.10 -3.43 -6.72
N ASP A 76 -18.36 -2.22 -7.18
CA ASP A 76 -18.16 -1.83 -8.57
C ASP A 76 -16.66 -1.53 -8.82
N VAL A 77 -15.96 -1.09 -7.77
CA VAL A 77 -14.52 -0.77 -7.76
C VAL A 77 -13.85 -1.26 -6.48
N THR A 78 -12.64 -1.81 -6.58
CA THR A 78 -11.83 -2.17 -5.40
C THR A 78 -10.52 -1.38 -5.33
N ILE A 79 -10.22 -0.84 -4.14
CA ILE A 79 -8.94 -0.26 -3.77
C ILE A 79 -8.21 -1.21 -2.83
N ALA A 80 -7.01 -1.64 -3.17
CA ALA A 80 -6.25 -2.61 -2.39
C ALA A 80 -5.01 -2.00 -1.72
N ALA A 81 -4.86 -2.20 -0.41
CA ALA A 81 -3.68 -1.79 0.37
C ALA A 81 -3.02 -3.02 1.02
N ILE A 82 -2.40 -3.88 0.20
CA ILE A 82 -1.84 -5.18 0.59
C ILE A 82 -0.34 -5.19 0.28
N ALA A 83 0.46 -5.88 1.10
CA ALA A 83 1.93 -5.97 0.99
C ALA A 83 2.67 -4.68 1.37
N GLY A 84 2.07 -3.82 2.20
CA GLY A 84 2.60 -2.47 2.41
C GLY A 84 3.91 -2.39 3.22
N ASN A 85 4.28 -3.42 3.98
CA ASN A 85 5.34 -3.29 5.00
C ASN A 85 6.54 -4.24 4.86
N GLU A 86 6.64 -5.04 3.79
CA GLU A 86 7.73 -6.03 3.68
C GLU A 86 9.12 -5.37 3.61
N HIS A 87 9.25 -4.20 2.97
CA HIS A 87 10.48 -3.41 2.94
C HIS A 87 10.92 -2.98 4.34
N SER A 88 9.99 -2.60 5.24
CA SER A 88 10.30 -2.29 6.64
C SER A 88 10.69 -3.54 7.42
N VAL A 89 9.98 -4.67 7.20
CA VAL A 89 10.32 -5.95 7.85
C VAL A 89 11.74 -6.39 7.52
N LEU A 90 12.20 -6.15 6.28
CA LEU A 90 13.54 -6.51 5.84
C LEU A 90 14.59 -5.44 6.08
N GLY A 91 14.18 -4.18 6.16
CA GLY A 91 15.07 -3.04 6.04
C GLY A 91 15.06 -2.06 7.19
N LEU A 92 14.14 -2.13 8.16
CA LEU A 92 14.08 -1.11 9.21
C LEU A 92 15.31 -1.12 10.12
N THR A 93 15.85 -2.31 10.41
CA THR A 93 17.00 -2.52 11.30
C THR A 93 18.17 -3.13 10.56
N ASN A 94 19.40 -2.88 11.03
CA ASN A 94 20.58 -3.45 10.37
C ASN A 94 20.53 -4.98 10.33
N HIS A 95 21.04 -5.56 9.25
CA HIS A 95 21.29 -6.99 9.17
C HIS A 95 22.54 -7.35 9.99
N PRO A 96 22.60 -8.52 10.67
CA PRO A 96 23.80 -8.95 11.40
C PRO A 96 25.06 -9.05 10.52
N GLN A 97 24.86 -9.27 9.23
CA GLN A 97 25.87 -9.13 8.18
C GLN A 97 25.41 -7.96 7.28
N PRO A 98 25.85 -6.72 7.55
CA PRO A 98 25.38 -5.56 6.80
C PRO A 98 25.61 -5.74 5.31
N PHE A 99 24.58 -5.48 4.51
CA PHE A 99 24.65 -5.51 3.07
C PHE A 99 23.93 -4.29 2.48
N ASP A 100 24.32 -3.94 1.26
CA ASP A 100 23.68 -2.90 0.47
C ASP A 100 23.72 -3.31 -1.01
N PHE A 101 23.05 -2.54 -1.88
CA PHE A 101 23.01 -2.79 -3.31
C PHE A 101 22.87 -1.48 -4.09
N VAL A 102 23.28 -1.53 -5.36
CA VAL A 102 23.03 -0.46 -6.32
C VAL A 102 21.60 -0.59 -6.83
N LEU A 103 20.77 0.44 -6.63
CA LEU A 103 19.43 0.48 -7.20
C LEU A 103 19.54 0.86 -8.69
N PRO A 104 19.16 0.00 -9.65
CA PRO A 104 19.42 0.26 -11.06
C PRO A 104 18.79 1.56 -11.61
N GLN A 105 17.65 1.97 -11.05
CA GLN A 105 16.93 3.18 -11.44
C GLN A 105 17.61 4.46 -10.93
N GLU A 106 18.43 4.35 -9.88
CA GLU A 106 19.08 5.46 -9.19
C GLU A 106 20.49 5.03 -8.73
N PRO A 107 21.42 4.76 -9.68
CA PRO A 107 22.71 4.14 -9.37
C PRO A 107 23.64 5.04 -8.55
N GLU A 108 23.38 6.34 -8.54
CA GLU A 108 24.17 7.37 -7.83
C GLU A 108 23.83 7.44 -6.33
N LEU A 109 22.83 6.70 -5.84
CA LEU A 109 22.49 6.70 -4.42
C LEU A 109 23.66 6.17 -3.58
N PRO A 110 23.95 6.79 -2.43
CA PRO A 110 25.08 6.40 -1.61
C PRO A 110 24.91 4.97 -1.09
N LEU A 111 26.02 4.24 -1.09
CA LEU A 111 26.15 2.92 -0.48
C LEU A 111 26.59 3.06 0.98
N ALA A 112 26.11 2.17 1.84
CA ALA A 112 26.61 2.06 3.21
C ALA A 112 28.09 1.64 3.22
N ARG A 113 28.94 2.38 3.96
CA ARG A 113 30.42 2.21 3.93
C ARG A 113 30.90 0.82 4.35
N ASP A 114 30.23 0.22 5.34
CA ASP A 114 30.64 -1.04 5.95
C ASP A 114 29.77 -2.23 5.52
N ALA A 115 29.08 -2.09 4.39
CA ALA A 115 28.16 -3.10 3.88
C ALA A 115 28.78 -3.93 2.75
N GLU A 116 28.48 -5.23 2.75
CA GLU A 116 28.72 -6.08 1.57
C GLU A 116 27.80 -5.64 0.43
N ILE A 117 28.38 -5.31 -0.73
CA ILE A 117 27.59 -4.87 -1.88
C ILE A 117 27.12 -6.09 -2.67
N LEU A 118 25.83 -6.38 -2.59
CA LEU A 118 25.21 -7.48 -3.31
C LEU A 118 24.72 -7.03 -4.68
N PRO A 119 24.75 -7.92 -5.69
CA PRO A 119 24.04 -7.70 -6.95
C PRO A 119 22.56 -7.44 -6.71
N SER A 120 22.02 -6.38 -7.33
CA SER A 120 20.61 -5.99 -7.20
C SER A 120 19.63 -7.11 -7.56
N GLY A 121 19.99 -7.97 -8.53
CA GLY A 121 19.21 -9.15 -8.90
C GLY A 121 19.01 -10.16 -7.77
N ILE A 122 20.00 -10.33 -6.87
CA ILE A 122 19.89 -11.23 -5.71
C ILE A 122 18.91 -10.64 -4.70
N VAL A 123 19.05 -9.35 -4.38
CA VAL A 123 18.13 -8.65 -3.46
C VAL A 123 16.71 -8.63 -4.01
N ALA A 124 16.54 -8.42 -5.32
CA ALA A 124 15.25 -8.47 -6.01
C ALA A 124 14.62 -9.87 -5.95
N ALA A 125 15.40 -10.94 -6.19
CA ALA A 125 14.92 -12.30 -6.10
C ALA A 125 14.45 -12.65 -4.69
N TRP A 126 15.21 -12.25 -3.67
CA TRP A 126 14.84 -12.45 -2.27
C TRP A 126 13.56 -11.70 -1.89
N MET A 127 13.45 -10.42 -2.26
CA MET A 127 12.25 -9.62 -2.01
C MET A 127 11.02 -10.20 -2.74
N ARG A 128 11.20 -10.63 -4.00
CA ARG A 128 10.14 -11.28 -4.78
C ARG A 128 9.69 -12.58 -4.15
N GLN A 129 10.60 -13.41 -3.64
CA GLN A 129 10.26 -14.64 -2.94
C GLN A 129 9.41 -14.36 -1.70
N ARG A 130 9.80 -13.39 -0.86
CA ARG A 130 9.01 -12.97 0.32
C ARG A 130 7.59 -12.54 -0.05
N LEU A 131 7.45 -11.74 -1.10
CA LEU A 131 6.14 -11.31 -1.60
C LEU A 131 5.33 -12.49 -2.16
N ALA A 132 5.99 -13.42 -2.86
CA ALA A 132 5.37 -14.62 -3.45
C ALA A 132 4.86 -15.61 -2.40
N GLU A 133 5.52 -15.72 -1.26
CA GLU A 133 5.12 -16.60 -0.16
C GLU A 133 3.97 -16.01 0.69
N ARG A 134 3.85 -14.68 0.73
CA ARG A 134 2.93 -14.00 1.66
C ARG A 134 1.77 -13.27 1.01
N SER A 135 2.07 -12.35 0.08
CA SER A 135 1.11 -11.34 -0.36
C SER A 135 0.54 -11.61 -1.75
N PHE A 136 1.35 -12.14 -2.67
CA PHE A 136 0.90 -12.44 -4.03
C PHE A 136 -0.20 -13.52 -4.09
N PRO A 137 -0.15 -14.62 -3.30
CA PRO A 137 -1.23 -15.61 -3.31
C PRO A 137 -2.55 -14.99 -2.89
N LEU A 138 -2.54 -14.17 -1.84
CA LEU A 138 -3.72 -13.46 -1.36
C LEU A 138 -4.28 -12.51 -2.41
N MET A 139 -3.42 -11.72 -3.07
CA MET A 139 -3.87 -10.80 -4.11
C MET A 139 -4.46 -11.53 -5.32
N ARG A 140 -3.88 -12.67 -5.74
CA ARG A 140 -4.44 -13.49 -6.81
C ARG A 140 -5.84 -13.99 -6.49
N LEU A 141 -6.04 -14.46 -5.25
CA LEU A 141 -7.33 -14.95 -4.80
C LEU A 141 -8.37 -13.82 -4.70
N ILE A 142 -7.99 -12.63 -4.20
CA ILE A 142 -8.86 -11.45 -4.19
C ILE A 142 -9.24 -11.02 -5.63
N ARG A 143 -8.28 -11.01 -6.56
CA ARG A 143 -8.52 -10.72 -7.99
C ARG A 143 -9.45 -11.73 -8.63
N ALA A 144 -9.35 -13.02 -8.27
CA ALA A 144 -10.22 -14.07 -8.77
C ALA A 144 -11.66 -13.96 -8.24
N GLN A 145 -11.83 -13.45 -7.01
CA GLN A 145 -13.16 -13.20 -6.42
C GLN A 145 -13.88 -12.01 -7.06
N LEU A 146 -13.12 -11.01 -7.53
CA LEU A 146 -13.66 -9.72 -7.98
C LEU A 146 -13.75 -9.61 -9.51
N ARG A 147 -14.89 -9.11 -9.99
CA ARG A 147 -15.14 -8.87 -11.42
C ARG A 147 -14.72 -7.48 -11.89
N GLY A 148 -14.84 -6.48 -11.03
CA GLY A 148 -14.55 -5.08 -11.35
C GLY A 148 -13.06 -4.73 -11.43
N PRO A 149 -12.74 -3.46 -11.74
CA PRO A 149 -11.39 -2.93 -11.63
C PRO A 149 -10.88 -3.02 -10.19
N ILE A 150 -9.59 -3.35 -10.08
CA ILE A 150 -8.85 -3.30 -8.82
C ILE A 150 -7.69 -2.35 -9.02
N TRP A 151 -7.56 -1.39 -8.12
CA TRP A 151 -6.40 -0.52 -8.03
C TRP A 151 -5.67 -0.75 -6.71
N ALA A 152 -4.41 -1.14 -6.78
CA ALA A 152 -3.58 -1.37 -5.61
C ALA A 152 -2.70 -0.14 -5.32
N LEU A 153 -2.71 0.30 -4.06
CA LEU A 153 -1.91 1.41 -3.58
C LEU A 153 -0.45 0.99 -3.42
N GLU A 154 0.46 1.83 -3.90
CA GLU A 154 1.85 1.83 -3.46
C GLU A 154 1.89 2.12 -1.94
N PRO A 155 2.69 1.39 -1.16
CA PRO A 155 2.90 1.75 0.24
C PRO A 155 3.56 3.12 0.36
N PRO A 156 3.31 3.85 1.48
CA PRO A 156 4.00 5.10 1.74
C PRO A 156 5.52 4.86 1.72
N PRO A 157 6.30 5.89 1.32
CA PRO A 157 7.74 5.84 1.45
C PRO A 157 8.14 5.66 2.94
N PRO A 158 9.35 5.16 3.22
CA PRO A 158 9.82 5.03 4.58
C PRO A 158 9.98 6.39 5.27
N GLN A 159 9.88 6.41 6.60
CA GLN A 159 10.12 7.62 7.39
C GLN A 159 11.63 7.91 7.49
N PRO A 160 12.09 9.15 7.29
CA PRO A 160 13.52 9.45 7.23
C PRO A 160 14.22 9.54 8.59
N ASP A 161 13.47 9.75 9.67
CA ASP A 161 13.98 10.20 10.97
C ASP A 161 14.21 9.06 11.97
N GLU A 162 15.45 8.89 12.41
CA GLU A 162 15.84 7.79 13.31
C GLU A 162 15.36 7.99 14.75
N GLU A 163 15.24 9.23 15.21
CA GLU A 163 14.77 9.53 16.57
C GLU A 163 13.29 9.17 16.71
N HIS A 164 12.47 9.56 15.74
CA HIS A 164 11.07 9.19 15.64
C HIS A 164 10.90 7.68 15.51
N ILE A 165 11.66 7.02 14.62
CA ILE A 165 11.62 5.56 14.49
C ILE A 165 11.95 4.89 15.84
N ARG A 166 12.97 5.35 16.55
CA ARG A 166 13.35 4.78 17.85
C ARG A 166 12.27 4.99 18.92
N SER A 167 11.65 6.16 18.91
CA SER A 167 10.66 6.57 19.91
C SER A 167 9.30 5.91 19.72
N TYR A 168 8.94 5.62 18.45
CA TYR A 168 7.59 5.21 18.08
C TYR A 168 7.53 3.87 17.34
N ALA A 169 8.63 3.13 17.22
CA ALA A 169 8.63 1.80 16.63
C ALA A 169 7.62 0.86 17.31
N GLU A 170 6.96 0.05 16.50
CA GLU A 170 6.07 -1.00 16.95
C GLU A 170 6.84 -2.06 17.77
N PRO A 171 6.17 -2.79 18.69
CA PRO A 171 6.85 -3.73 19.60
C PRO A 171 7.75 -4.76 18.89
N VAL A 172 7.37 -5.21 17.69
CA VAL A 172 8.17 -6.14 16.88
C VAL A 172 9.53 -5.58 16.45
N PHE A 173 9.63 -4.26 16.31
CA PHE A 173 10.85 -3.57 15.89
C PHE A 173 11.66 -3.04 17.07
N GLN A 174 11.05 -2.76 18.23
CA GLN A 174 11.76 -2.20 19.39
C GLN A 174 12.93 -3.09 19.87
N ASP A 175 12.72 -4.40 19.98
CA ASP A 175 13.78 -5.36 20.35
C ASP A 175 14.88 -5.41 19.27
N LEU A 176 14.49 -5.43 17.99
CA LEU A 176 15.44 -5.45 16.87
C LEU A 176 16.27 -4.17 16.80
N ILE A 177 15.66 -2.99 16.99
CA ILE A 177 16.33 -1.69 17.02
C ILE A 177 17.34 -1.64 18.17
N SER A 178 16.98 -2.18 19.34
CA SER A 178 17.87 -2.21 20.50
C SER A 178 19.11 -3.08 20.26
N ARG A 179 18.94 -4.20 19.53
CA ARG A 179 20.03 -5.16 19.25
C ARG A 179 20.88 -4.80 18.03
N ARG A 180 20.25 -4.22 17.00
CA ARG A 180 20.86 -4.05 15.67
C ARG A 180 20.94 -2.60 15.22
N GLY A 181 20.28 -1.67 15.91
CA GLY A 181 20.14 -0.29 15.44
C GLY A 181 19.20 -0.18 14.23
N ILE A 182 19.00 1.06 13.80
CA ILE A 182 18.18 1.39 12.62
C ILE A 182 19.07 1.33 11.39
N ALA A 183 18.55 0.80 10.28
CA ALA A 183 19.31 0.73 9.04
C ALA A 183 19.41 2.11 8.37
N PRO A 184 20.48 2.36 7.58
CA PRO A 184 20.68 3.62 6.88
C PRO A 184 19.44 4.03 6.08
N ARG A 185 19.14 5.33 6.10
CA ARG A 185 18.01 5.92 5.36
C ARG A 185 17.97 5.49 3.90
N THR A 186 19.11 5.57 3.21
CA THR A 186 19.23 5.23 1.78
C THR A 186 19.01 3.75 1.50
N PHE A 187 19.42 2.87 2.42
CA PHE A 187 19.14 1.43 2.32
C PHE A 187 17.63 1.15 2.42
N ARG A 188 16.95 1.78 3.39
CA ARG A 188 15.49 1.68 3.56
C ARG A 188 14.73 2.17 2.33
N TYR A 189 15.18 3.30 1.77
CA TYR A 189 14.65 3.83 0.51
C TYR A 189 14.82 2.83 -0.66
N LYS A 190 16.03 2.30 -0.85
CA LYS A 190 16.32 1.35 -1.93
C LYS A 190 15.45 0.10 -1.85
N LEU A 191 15.22 -0.44 -0.66
CA LEU A 191 14.29 -1.57 -0.45
C LEU A 191 12.84 -1.19 -0.76
N TRP A 192 12.37 -0.01 -0.36
CA TRP A 192 11.03 0.46 -0.69
C TRP A 192 10.83 0.61 -2.21
N ARG A 193 11.77 1.25 -2.92
CA ARG A 193 11.72 1.36 -4.40
C ARG A 193 11.73 0.01 -5.08
N LEU A 194 12.59 -0.90 -4.61
CA LEU A 194 12.65 -2.26 -5.15
C LEU A 194 11.33 -3.00 -4.93
N GLN A 195 10.74 -2.92 -3.73
CA GLN A 195 9.44 -3.51 -3.46
C GLN A 195 8.35 -2.89 -4.37
N SER A 196 8.31 -1.57 -4.49
CA SER A 196 7.36 -0.85 -5.33
C SER A 196 7.40 -1.32 -6.79
N LEU A 197 8.61 -1.46 -7.35
CA LEU A 197 8.81 -2.00 -8.69
C LEU A 197 8.22 -3.41 -8.82
N LEU A 198 8.54 -4.31 -7.88
CA LEU A 198 8.05 -5.69 -7.89
C LEU A 198 6.52 -5.78 -7.74
N LEU A 199 5.92 -4.91 -6.93
CA LEU A 199 4.47 -4.79 -6.80
C LEU A 199 3.85 -4.32 -8.11
N LYS A 200 4.40 -3.27 -8.73
CA LYS A 200 3.94 -2.74 -10.02
C LYS A 200 3.99 -3.80 -11.13
N GLU A 201 5.10 -4.54 -11.23
CA GLU A 201 5.25 -5.67 -12.17
C GLU A 201 4.16 -6.74 -11.94
N PHE A 202 3.99 -7.16 -10.68
CA PHE A 202 3.03 -8.20 -10.33
C PHE A 202 1.57 -7.76 -10.59
N TYR A 203 1.22 -6.53 -10.25
CA TYR A 203 -0.12 -5.99 -10.46
C TYR A 203 -0.44 -5.84 -11.94
N ALA A 204 0.50 -5.31 -12.74
CA ALA A 204 0.34 -5.23 -14.19
C ALA A 204 0.11 -6.62 -14.81
N ALA A 205 0.92 -7.62 -14.41
CA ALA A 205 0.75 -9.01 -14.87
C ALA A 205 -0.57 -9.66 -14.40
N SER A 206 -1.23 -9.10 -13.37
CA SER A 206 -2.48 -9.62 -12.81
C SER A 206 -3.71 -8.81 -13.23
N GLY A 207 -3.58 -7.85 -14.15
CA GLY A 207 -4.68 -6.97 -14.55
C GLY A 207 -5.20 -6.09 -13.40
N ILE A 208 -4.29 -5.69 -12.50
CA ILE A 208 -4.55 -4.80 -11.37
C ILE A 208 -3.86 -3.46 -11.66
N GLY A 209 -4.60 -2.36 -11.56
CA GLY A 209 -4.02 -1.03 -11.71
C GLY A 209 -3.13 -0.68 -10.51
N PHE A 210 -2.09 0.09 -10.74
CA PHE A 210 -1.18 0.55 -9.69
C PHE A 210 -1.39 2.05 -9.44
N ILE A 211 -1.69 2.41 -8.20
CA ILE A 211 -1.78 3.81 -7.76
C ILE A 211 -0.44 4.16 -7.10
N PRO A 212 0.40 4.99 -7.73
CA PRO A 212 1.63 5.43 -7.11
C PRO A 212 1.34 6.31 -5.88
N VAL A 213 2.35 6.48 -5.04
CA VAL A 213 2.33 7.46 -3.96
C VAL A 213 1.99 8.85 -4.53
N PRO A 214 1.05 9.61 -3.93
CA PRO A 214 0.68 10.93 -4.44
C PRO A 214 1.82 11.94 -4.39
N ASP A 215 1.85 12.85 -5.37
CA ASP A 215 2.79 13.97 -5.36
C ASP A 215 2.65 14.81 -4.09
N GLY A 216 3.77 15.38 -3.63
CA GLY A 216 3.83 16.29 -2.48
C GLY A 216 3.85 15.62 -1.11
N CYS A 217 3.84 14.29 -1.01
CA CYS A 217 4.02 13.59 0.27
C CYS A 217 5.43 13.04 0.52
N GLN A 218 6.35 13.31 -0.41
CA GLN A 218 7.77 13.01 -0.29
C GLN A 218 8.58 14.25 0.06
N ASP A 219 9.65 14.08 0.84
CA ASP A 219 10.69 15.08 1.05
C ASP A 219 11.67 15.15 -0.14
N GLU A 220 12.66 16.04 -0.08
CA GLU A 220 13.66 16.20 -1.14
C GLU A 220 14.52 14.96 -1.41
N ASN A 221 14.48 13.95 -0.53
CA ASN A 221 15.19 12.68 -0.66
C ASN A 221 14.27 11.52 -1.06
N GLY A 222 13.00 11.81 -1.41
CA GLY A 222 12.02 10.79 -1.77
C GLY A 222 11.46 9.99 -0.58
N MET A 223 11.73 10.41 0.65
CA MET A 223 11.22 9.78 1.88
C MET A 223 9.89 10.40 2.29
N LEU A 224 9.14 9.79 3.20
CA LEU A 224 7.85 10.34 3.61
C LEU A 224 8.05 11.68 4.34
N ALA A 225 7.40 12.75 3.88
CA ALA A 225 7.53 14.06 4.50
C ALA A 225 6.88 14.07 5.90
N LYS A 226 7.41 14.92 6.79
CA LYS A 226 7.06 14.93 8.23
C LYS A 226 5.56 15.10 8.51
N ASP A 227 4.89 15.91 7.72
CA ASP A 227 3.44 16.16 7.84
C ASP A 227 2.58 14.92 7.62
N TYR A 228 3.16 13.86 7.06
CA TYR A 228 2.50 12.61 6.74
C TYR A 228 2.89 11.44 7.65
N TRP A 229 3.81 11.64 8.62
CA TRP A 229 4.21 10.59 9.54
C TRP A 229 3.07 10.14 10.44
N GLY A 230 2.92 8.83 10.58
CA GLY A 230 2.03 8.22 11.56
C GLY A 230 2.53 8.39 13.00
N SER A 231 1.77 7.80 13.92
CA SER A 231 2.14 7.70 15.34
C SER A 231 3.10 6.55 15.64
N ASP A 232 3.61 5.89 14.59
CA ASP A 232 4.54 4.78 14.66
C ASP A 232 5.65 4.94 13.60
N ALA A 233 6.57 3.98 13.52
CA ALA A 233 7.75 4.06 12.65
C ALA A 233 7.49 3.71 11.18
N THR A 234 6.36 3.07 10.84
CA THR A 234 6.17 2.48 9.50
C THR A 234 4.95 2.99 8.75
N HIS A 235 3.94 3.54 9.43
CA HIS A 235 2.70 3.98 8.81
C HIS A 235 2.67 5.48 8.57
N ALA A 236 1.87 5.87 7.58
CA ALA A 236 1.50 7.26 7.35
C ALA A 236 0.23 7.63 8.17
N ASN A 237 -0.03 8.93 8.30
CA ASN A 237 -1.18 9.46 9.04
C ASN A 237 -2.42 9.72 8.16
N ALA A 238 -3.46 10.31 8.78
CA ALA A 238 -4.70 10.66 8.08
C ALA A 238 -4.50 11.74 6.99
N SER A 239 -3.50 12.62 7.10
CA SER A 239 -3.20 13.59 6.04
C SER A 239 -2.75 12.91 4.76
N PHE A 240 -1.96 11.82 4.87
CA PHE A 240 -1.60 10.99 3.72
C PHE A 240 -2.83 10.29 3.14
N GLY A 241 -3.67 9.74 4.03
CA GLY A 241 -4.95 9.14 3.64
C GLY A 241 -5.85 10.09 2.85
N ARG A 242 -5.85 11.40 3.18
CA ARG A 242 -6.60 12.42 2.42
C ARG A 242 -6.09 12.59 0.99
N LEU A 243 -4.77 12.56 0.77
CA LEU A 243 -4.20 12.62 -0.58
C LEU A 243 -4.65 11.42 -1.41
N ILE A 244 -4.59 10.22 -0.82
CA ILE A 244 -5.04 8.98 -1.48
C ILE A 244 -6.54 9.05 -1.80
N LEU A 245 -7.39 9.53 -0.88
CA LEU A 245 -8.82 9.72 -1.17
C LEU A 245 -9.04 10.67 -2.34
N GLY A 246 -8.27 11.76 -2.43
CA GLY A 246 -8.31 12.66 -3.58
C GLY A 246 -7.98 11.97 -4.90
N VAL A 247 -6.94 11.12 -4.91
CA VAL A 247 -6.58 10.30 -6.08
C VAL A 247 -7.71 9.33 -6.45
N ILE A 248 -8.28 8.63 -5.47
CA ILE A 248 -9.41 7.70 -5.70
C ILE A 248 -10.61 8.45 -6.29
N THR A 249 -10.98 9.61 -5.75
CA THR A 249 -12.06 10.44 -6.29
C THR A 249 -11.79 10.87 -7.72
N GLY A 250 -10.56 11.29 -8.04
CA GLY A 250 -10.17 11.67 -9.40
C GLY A 250 -10.24 10.50 -10.40
N LEU A 251 -9.83 9.30 -9.99
CA LEU A 251 -9.93 8.08 -10.79
C LEU A 251 -11.40 7.72 -11.10
N LEU A 252 -12.26 7.82 -10.10
CA LEU A 252 -13.70 7.54 -10.26
C LEU A 252 -14.39 8.55 -11.16
N ALA A 253 -14.01 9.83 -11.10
CA ALA A 253 -14.54 10.85 -12.00
C ALA A 253 -14.10 10.60 -13.45
N SER A 254 -12.83 10.24 -13.66
CA SER A 254 -12.27 10.03 -15.01
C SER A 254 -12.78 8.74 -15.68
N GLY A 255 -13.12 7.70 -14.89
CA GLY A 255 -13.68 6.44 -15.39
C GLY A 255 -15.18 6.48 -15.67
N ALA A 256 -15.88 7.56 -15.33
CA ALA A 256 -17.29 7.77 -15.66
C ALA A 256 -17.51 8.33 -17.07
N ASP A 257 -16.43 8.81 -17.71
CA ASP A 257 -16.45 9.45 -19.04
C ASP A 257 -15.95 8.52 -20.18
N SER A 258 -15.65 7.25 -19.88
CA SER A 258 -15.20 6.22 -20.84
C SER A 258 -16.22 5.11 -21.02
#